data_AF-A0A519HCB2-F1
#
_entry.id   AF-A0A519HCB2-F1
#
_cell.length_a   1.000
_cell.length_b   1.000
_cell.length_c   1.000
_cell.angle_alpha   90.00
_cell.angle_beta   90.00
_cell.angle_gamma   90.00
#
_symmetry.space_group_name_H-M   'P 1'
#
loop_
_entity.id
_entity.type
_entity.pdbx_description
1 polymer ?
#
loop_
_entity_poly.entity_id
_entity_poly.type
_entity_poly.pdbx_seq_one_letter_code
_entity_poly.pdbx_strand_id
1 'polypeptide(L)'
;AHRLLERGHVAPKFHAVAHDKLAESEATNRAIALARLADVPVLIVHVAGRETVDVIRNARRLGAAVYAESCPQYLFLEADDSDLPGMEGAKFCCSPPPRDVDSQEAVWAGLEDGTLGVYSSDHAPYRFDASGKLPKGDATTFKEMANGVPGIELRLPLLFSEGVMKGRLSIEEFVALTSTNHARMYGLAPRKGAIAVGADADVVLWNPERNVTVGTAMLHDNVGYTPYEGRVLQGWPEMVFSRGRCVVADNTLQVERGSGEYIARGRPDPLVERPAASPERGRFSQLVGLERDR
;
A
#
# COMPACT_ATOMS: atom_id res chain seq x y z
N ALA A 1 20.95 -11.33 4.59
CA ALA A 1 21.69 -10.06 4.70
C ALA A 1 23.17 -10.23 5.09
N HIS A 2 23.53 -10.61 6.33
CA HIS A 2 24.95 -10.64 6.75
C HIS A 2 25.87 -11.45 5.82
N ARG A 3 25.45 -12.66 5.42
CA ARG A 3 26.19 -13.49 4.46
C ARG A 3 26.41 -12.85 3.08
N LEU A 4 25.52 -11.95 2.64
CA LEU A 4 25.71 -11.21 1.39
C LEU A 4 26.82 -10.16 1.56
N LEU A 5 26.78 -9.41 2.67
CA LEU A 5 27.80 -8.42 3.00
C LEU A 5 29.20 -9.04 3.17
N GLU A 6 29.30 -10.17 3.88
CA GLU A 6 30.56 -10.92 4.05
C GLU A 6 31.16 -11.39 2.72
N ARG A 7 30.34 -11.53 1.67
CA ARG A 7 30.74 -11.93 0.31
C ARG A 7 30.91 -10.73 -0.63
N GLY A 8 30.89 -9.50 -0.11
CA GLY A 8 31.06 -8.28 -0.90
C GLY A 8 29.82 -7.85 -1.69
N HIS A 9 28.66 -8.47 -1.48
CA HIS A 9 27.41 -8.09 -2.11
C HIS A 9 26.76 -6.92 -1.36
N VAL A 10 27.19 -5.70 -1.68
CA VAL A 10 26.81 -4.47 -0.95
C VAL A 10 25.82 -3.55 -1.68
N ALA A 11 25.72 -3.66 -3.01
CA ALA A 11 24.87 -2.81 -3.85
C ALA A 11 23.35 -2.96 -3.59
N PRO A 12 22.52 -1.94 -3.89
CA PRO A 12 21.08 -1.93 -3.62
C PRO A 12 20.30 -3.17 -4.05
N LYS A 13 20.60 -3.73 -5.24
CA LYS A 13 19.95 -4.94 -5.77
C LYS A 13 19.99 -6.17 -4.85
N PHE A 14 20.99 -6.25 -3.97
CA PHE A 14 21.08 -7.35 -3.01
C PHE A 14 20.06 -7.25 -1.87
N HIS A 15 19.35 -6.13 -1.75
CA HIS A 15 18.19 -6.00 -0.88
C HIS A 15 17.09 -6.98 -1.26
N ALA A 16 16.74 -7.07 -2.55
CA ALA A 16 15.73 -8.02 -3.01
C ALA A 16 16.14 -9.48 -2.72
N VAL A 17 17.41 -9.82 -2.95
CA VAL A 17 18.00 -11.13 -2.63
C VAL A 17 17.96 -11.44 -1.13
N ALA A 18 18.19 -10.43 -0.28
CA ALA A 18 18.14 -10.60 1.17
C ALA A 18 16.72 -10.80 1.72
N HIS A 19 15.69 -10.43 0.94
CA HIS A 19 14.27 -10.45 1.28
C HIS A 19 13.48 -11.32 0.29
N ASP A 20 13.87 -12.59 0.19
CA ASP A 20 13.28 -13.57 -0.72
C ASP A 20 11.74 -13.62 -0.64
N LYS A 21 11.06 -13.86 -1.77
CA LYS A 21 9.59 -13.93 -1.83
C LYS A 21 9.01 -15.03 -0.94
N LEU A 22 9.73 -16.12 -0.73
CA LEU A 22 9.32 -17.20 0.17
C LEU A 22 9.21 -16.74 1.63
N ALA A 23 10.03 -15.76 2.04
CA ALA A 23 9.96 -15.21 3.40
C ALA A 23 8.65 -14.45 3.64
N GLU A 24 8.13 -13.77 2.62
CA GLU A 24 6.86 -13.05 2.67
C GLU A 24 5.67 -14.02 2.75
N SER A 25 5.67 -15.07 1.92
CA SER A 25 4.60 -16.07 1.89
C SER A 25 4.57 -16.94 3.16
N GLU A 26 5.74 -17.36 3.69
CA GLU A 26 5.85 -18.06 4.98
C GLU A 26 5.31 -17.21 6.13
N ALA A 27 5.79 -15.97 6.26
CA ALA A 27 5.41 -15.09 7.36
C ALA A 27 3.91 -14.77 7.31
N THR A 28 3.35 -14.58 6.12
CA THR A 28 1.92 -14.36 5.90
C THR A 28 1.10 -15.58 6.31
N ASN A 29 1.49 -16.77 5.86
CA ASN A 29 0.81 -18.01 6.24
C ASN A 29 0.82 -18.22 7.76
N ARG A 30 1.97 -17.99 8.40
CA ARG A 30 2.12 -18.08 9.85
C ARG A 30 1.26 -17.06 10.58
N ALA A 31 1.25 -15.80 10.14
CA ALA A 31 0.39 -14.76 10.73
C ALA A 31 -1.09 -15.11 10.62
N ILE A 32 -1.55 -15.62 9.47
CA ILE A 32 -2.92 -16.07 9.27
C ILE A 32 -3.26 -17.25 10.19
N ALA A 33 -2.36 -18.24 10.31
CA ALA A 33 -2.58 -19.38 11.20
C ALA A 33 -2.74 -18.95 12.66
N LEU A 34 -1.90 -18.03 13.13
CA LEU A 34 -1.99 -17.46 14.47
C LEU A 34 -3.26 -16.64 14.67
N ALA A 35 -3.65 -15.82 13.70
CA ALA A 35 -4.88 -15.04 13.74
C ALA A 35 -6.12 -15.94 13.80
N ARG A 36 -6.13 -17.04 13.05
CA ARG A 36 -7.19 -18.06 13.11
C ARG A 36 -7.23 -18.77 14.46
N LEU A 37 -6.07 -19.08 15.06
CA LEU A 37 -5.99 -19.69 16.38
C LEU A 37 -6.55 -18.75 17.46
N ALA A 38 -6.20 -17.46 17.40
CA ALA A 38 -6.65 -16.44 18.33
C ALA A 38 -8.07 -15.91 18.03
N ASP A 39 -8.67 -16.31 16.92
CA ASP A 39 -9.99 -15.85 16.47
C ASP A 39 -10.08 -14.32 16.29
N VAL A 40 -9.03 -13.75 15.70
CA VAL A 40 -8.92 -12.32 15.40
C VAL A 40 -8.78 -12.08 13.89
N PRO A 41 -9.46 -11.08 13.31
CA PRO A 41 -9.16 -10.64 11.97
C PRO A 41 -7.74 -10.11 11.84
N VAL A 42 -7.13 -10.32 10.69
CA VAL A 42 -5.79 -9.83 10.38
C VAL A 42 -5.79 -9.12 9.03
N LEU A 43 -5.12 -7.98 8.98
CA LEU A 43 -4.79 -7.27 7.74
C LEU A 43 -3.32 -7.54 7.43
N ILE A 44 -3.03 -8.13 6.28
CA ILE A 44 -1.68 -8.29 5.76
C ILE A 44 -1.37 -7.05 4.91
N VAL A 45 -0.44 -6.22 5.40
CA VAL A 45 -0.06 -4.96 4.73
C VAL A 45 0.87 -5.21 3.55
N HIS A 46 0.90 -4.25 2.61
CA HIS A 46 1.88 -4.14 1.52
C HIS A 46 2.31 -5.49 0.87
N VAL A 47 1.33 -6.29 0.45
CA VAL A 47 1.52 -7.59 -0.21
C VAL A 47 2.10 -7.39 -1.61
N ALA A 48 3.19 -8.12 -1.91
CA ALA A 48 4.00 -7.89 -3.11
C ALA A 48 4.12 -9.11 -4.03
N GLY A 49 4.05 -10.33 -3.47
CA GLY A 49 4.36 -11.56 -4.19
C GLY A 49 3.16 -12.43 -4.54
N ARG A 50 3.23 -13.13 -5.69
CA ARG A 50 2.23 -14.12 -6.13
C ARG A 50 1.89 -15.16 -5.07
N GLU A 51 2.90 -15.79 -4.47
CA GLU A 51 2.69 -16.83 -3.45
C GLU A 51 1.94 -16.28 -2.23
N THR A 52 2.23 -15.05 -1.81
CA THR A 52 1.55 -14.37 -0.71
C THR A 52 0.07 -14.14 -1.05
N VAL A 53 -0.22 -13.65 -2.25
CA VAL A 53 -1.60 -13.50 -2.75
C VAL A 53 -2.35 -14.83 -2.71
N ASP A 54 -1.71 -15.92 -3.17
CA ASP A 54 -2.32 -17.25 -3.16
C ASP A 54 -2.56 -17.79 -1.74
N VAL A 55 -1.66 -17.55 -0.80
CA VAL A 55 -1.84 -17.87 0.63
C VAL A 55 -3.08 -17.15 1.19
N ILE A 56 -3.20 -15.84 0.95
CA ILE A 56 -4.34 -15.03 1.42
C ILE A 56 -5.64 -15.52 0.78
N ARG A 57 -5.65 -15.72 -0.55
CA ARG A 57 -6.81 -16.19 -1.31
C ARG A 57 -7.30 -17.53 -0.79
N ASN A 58 -6.41 -18.48 -0.55
CA ASN A 58 -6.76 -19.80 -0.01
C ASN A 58 -7.29 -19.71 1.42
N ALA A 59 -6.70 -18.87 2.27
CA ALA A 59 -7.21 -18.65 3.63
C ALA A 59 -8.62 -18.05 3.62
N ARG A 60 -8.91 -17.09 2.73
CA ARG A 60 -10.26 -16.52 2.55
C ARG A 60 -11.27 -17.56 2.10
N ARG A 61 -10.90 -18.44 1.14
CA ARG A 61 -11.75 -19.57 0.72
C ARG A 61 -12.10 -20.53 1.86
N LEU A 62 -11.19 -20.70 2.82
CA LEU A 62 -11.44 -21.46 4.04
C LEU A 62 -12.24 -20.66 5.10
N GLY A 63 -12.72 -19.47 4.77
CA GLY A 63 -13.50 -18.59 5.65
C GLY A 63 -12.66 -17.95 6.76
N ALA A 64 -11.36 -17.76 6.58
CA ALA A 64 -10.55 -16.98 7.51
C ALA A 64 -10.86 -15.48 7.35
N ALA A 65 -10.94 -14.75 8.47
CA ALA A 65 -11.09 -13.30 8.49
C ALA A 65 -9.74 -12.60 8.19
N VAL A 66 -9.19 -12.87 7.00
CA VAL A 66 -7.97 -12.22 6.51
C VAL A 66 -8.32 -11.18 5.45
N TYR A 67 -7.74 -10.01 5.60
CA TYR A 67 -7.79 -8.89 4.68
C TYR A 67 -6.36 -8.60 4.22
N ALA A 68 -6.23 -7.91 3.10
CA ALA A 68 -4.92 -7.61 2.57
C ALA A 68 -4.89 -6.28 1.83
N GLU A 69 -3.72 -5.68 1.86
CA GLU A 69 -3.39 -4.41 1.21
C GLU A 69 -2.25 -4.62 0.22
N SER A 70 -2.27 -3.90 -0.90
CA SER A 70 -1.08 -3.70 -1.73
C SER A 70 -0.89 -2.22 -2.09
N CYS A 71 0.17 -1.93 -2.84
CA CYS A 71 0.69 -0.57 -3.06
C CYS A 71 1.25 -0.43 -4.50
N PRO A 72 1.37 0.81 -5.04
CA PRO A 72 1.77 1.03 -6.42
C PRO A 72 3.12 0.41 -6.80
N GLN A 73 4.10 0.40 -5.89
CA GLN A 73 5.41 -0.17 -6.16
C GLN A 73 5.37 -1.66 -6.53
N TYR A 74 4.31 -2.39 -6.15
CA TYR A 74 4.14 -3.80 -6.49
C TYR A 74 3.35 -4.03 -7.78
N LEU A 75 2.90 -2.95 -8.43
CA LEU A 75 2.27 -2.95 -9.75
C LEU A 75 3.16 -2.32 -10.83
N PHE A 76 4.11 -1.47 -10.43
CA PHE A 76 4.83 -0.59 -11.35
C PHE A 76 6.35 -0.62 -11.21
N LEU A 77 6.90 -1.28 -10.19
CA LEU A 77 8.35 -1.46 -10.06
C LEU A 77 8.69 -2.95 -10.10
N GLU A 78 9.88 -3.25 -10.61
CA GLU A 78 10.46 -4.58 -10.64
C GLU A 78 11.72 -4.63 -9.77
N ALA A 79 12.11 -5.83 -9.34
CA ALA A 79 13.34 -6.01 -8.58
C ALA A 79 14.56 -5.48 -9.34
N ASP A 80 14.56 -5.61 -10.67
CA ASP A 80 15.65 -5.19 -11.56
C ASP A 80 15.80 -3.67 -11.67
N ASP A 81 14.77 -2.88 -11.31
CA ASP A 81 14.89 -1.41 -11.25
C ASP A 81 15.94 -0.95 -10.22
N SER A 82 16.31 -1.84 -9.28
CA SER A 82 17.37 -1.59 -8.30
C SER A 82 18.79 -1.96 -8.77
N ASP A 83 18.95 -2.56 -9.96
CA ASP A 83 20.26 -2.86 -10.56
C ASP A 83 20.78 -1.69 -11.41
N LEU A 84 21.02 -0.57 -10.73
CA LEU A 84 21.60 0.64 -11.33
C LEU A 84 23.02 0.89 -10.79
N PRO A 85 23.85 1.64 -11.53
CA PRO A 85 25.19 1.99 -11.08
C PRO A 85 25.20 2.71 -9.71
N GLY A 86 26.19 2.36 -8.89
CA GLY A 86 26.38 2.98 -7.57
C GLY A 86 25.17 2.78 -6.66
N MET A 87 24.67 3.89 -6.10
CA MET A 87 23.55 3.89 -5.16
C MET A 87 22.21 4.30 -5.78
N GLU A 88 22.15 4.58 -7.08
CA GLU A 88 20.91 5.01 -7.75
C GLU A 88 19.77 4.00 -7.58
N GLY A 89 20.09 2.70 -7.58
CA GLY A 89 19.13 1.62 -7.38
C GLY A 89 18.41 1.69 -6.03
N ALA A 90 18.99 2.39 -5.02
CA ALA A 90 18.34 2.54 -3.73
C ALA A 90 17.02 3.31 -3.84
N LYS A 91 16.82 4.18 -4.85
CA LYS A 91 15.54 4.89 -5.08
C LYS A 91 14.35 3.95 -5.19
N PHE A 92 14.56 2.70 -5.61
CA PHE A 92 13.53 1.68 -5.83
C PHE A 92 13.37 0.69 -4.67
N CYS A 93 14.19 0.81 -3.62
CA CYS A 93 14.19 -0.15 -2.53
C CYS A 93 13.18 0.20 -1.41
N CYS A 94 12.28 -0.75 -1.14
CA CYS A 94 11.33 -0.79 -0.02
C CYS A 94 11.26 -2.23 0.55
N SER A 95 10.43 -2.44 1.58
CA SER A 95 10.27 -3.74 2.24
C SER A 95 8.78 -4.10 2.40
N PRO A 96 8.27 -5.19 1.80
CA PRO A 96 8.99 -6.08 0.89
C PRO A 96 9.52 -5.37 -0.37
N PRO A 97 10.58 -5.90 -1.00
CA PRO A 97 11.09 -5.35 -2.25
C PRO A 97 10.07 -5.58 -3.38
N PRO A 98 10.06 -4.72 -4.43
CA PRO A 98 9.40 -5.05 -5.68
C PRO A 98 9.86 -6.41 -6.22
N ARG A 99 8.99 -7.07 -6.97
CA ARG A 99 9.16 -8.46 -7.40
C ARG A 99 9.30 -8.54 -8.92
N ASP A 100 8.84 -9.63 -9.52
CA ASP A 100 8.79 -9.86 -10.97
C ASP A 100 7.42 -9.47 -11.56
N VAL A 101 7.34 -9.40 -12.89
CA VAL A 101 6.10 -9.16 -13.64
C VAL A 101 4.99 -10.15 -13.29
N ASP A 102 5.33 -11.42 -13.07
CA ASP A 102 4.37 -12.45 -12.66
C ASP A 102 3.72 -12.12 -11.31
N SER A 103 4.48 -11.52 -10.38
CA SER A 103 3.94 -11.02 -9.13
C SER A 103 3.10 -9.76 -9.33
N GLN A 104 3.47 -8.85 -10.24
CA GLN A 104 2.63 -7.69 -10.57
C GLN A 104 1.25 -8.12 -11.09
N GLU A 105 1.19 -9.07 -12.03
CA GLU A 105 -0.08 -9.61 -12.53
C GLU A 105 -0.87 -10.34 -11.44
N ALA A 106 -0.20 -10.99 -10.49
CA ALA A 106 -0.85 -11.59 -9.34
C ALA A 106 -1.50 -10.56 -8.41
N VAL A 107 -0.82 -9.43 -8.19
CA VAL A 107 -1.32 -8.31 -7.39
C VAL A 107 -2.49 -7.65 -8.12
N TRP A 108 -2.40 -7.41 -9.43
CA TRP A 108 -3.54 -6.93 -10.24
C TRP A 108 -4.75 -7.85 -10.10
N ALA A 109 -4.59 -9.15 -10.35
CA ALA A 109 -5.67 -10.13 -10.20
C ALA A 109 -6.22 -10.18 -8.77
N GLY A 110 -5.38 -9.93 -7.76
CA GLY A 110 -5.79 -9.85 -6.36
C GLY A 110 -6.63 -8.61 -6.05
N LEU A 111 -6.36 -7.47 -6.70
CA LEU A 111 -7.18 -6.27 -6.60
C LEU A 111 -8.52 -6.46 -7.31
N GLU A 112 -8.51 -7.05 -8.50
CA GLU A 112 -9.69 -7.34 -9.33
C GLU A 112 -10.63 -8.35 -8.65
N ASP A 113 -10.11 -9.40 -8.03
CA ASP A 113 -10.94 -10.45 -7.38
C ASP A 113 -11.28 -10.16 -5.91
N GLY A 114 -10.81 -9.02 -5.37
CA GLY A 114 -11.03 -8.61 -3.98
C GLY A 114 -10.26 -9.41 -2.92
N THR A 115 -9.26 -10.23 -3.32
CA THR A 115 -8.28 -10.82 -2.39
C THR A 115 -7.50 -9.72 -1.67
N LEU A 116 -7.13 -8.67 -2.41
CA LEU A 116 -6.49 -7.45 -1.94
C LEU A 116 -7.56 -6.35 -1.93
N GLY A 117 -8.14 -6.09 -0.76
CA GLY A 117 -9.27 -5.17 -0.62
C GLY A 117 -8.89 -3.72 -0.37
N VAL A 118 -7.61 -3.42 -0.18
CA VAL A 118 -7.11 -2.09 0.21
C VAL A 118 -5.91 -1.73 -0.66
N TYR A 119 -5.91 -0.52 -1.21
CA TYR A 119 -4.78 0.00 -1.98
C TYR A 119 -4.20 1.27 -1.34
N SER A 120 -2.98 1.16 -0.83
CA SER A 120 -2.25 2.19 -0.07
C SER A 120 -1.05 2.72 -0.86
N SER A 121 -0.09 3.37 -0.19
CA SER A 121 1.17 3.79 -0.81
C SER A 121 2.42 3.31 -0.09
N ASP A 122 2.30 2.85 1.17
CA ASP A 122 3.44 2.61 2.06
C ASP A 122 4.45 3.80 2.04
N HIS A 123 3.91 5.01 2.06
CA HIS A 123 4.70 6.22 1.88
C HIS A 123 5.65 6.44 3.06
N ALA A 124 6.91 6.05 2.86
CA ALA A 124 8.00 6.22 3.81
C ALA A 124 9.26 6.74 3.08
N PRO A 125 9.20 7.95 2.50
CA PRO A 125 10.32 8.45 1.70
C PRO A 125 11.44 9.04 2.58
N TYR A 126 12.64 9.02 2.01
CA TYR A 126 13.82 9.66 2.57
C TYR A 126 14.47 10.48 1.47
N ARG A 127 15.00 11.66 1.79
CA ARG A 127 15.82 12.43 0.85
C ARG A 127 16.95 11.56 0.31
N PHE A 128 17.24 11.67 -0.99
CA PHE A 128 18.28 10.86 -1.63
C PHE A 128 19.68 11.44 -1.39
N ASP A 129 20.06 11.53 -0.12
CA ASP A 129 21.34 12.08 0.34
C ASP A 129 21.72 11.46 1.71
N ALA A 130 22.83 11.95 2.29
CA ALA A 130 23.35 11.49 3.58
C ALA A 130 22.49 11.84 4.80
N SER A 131 21.52 12.75 4.68
CA SER A 131 20.56 13.03 5.74
C SER A 131 19.37 12.05 5.75
N GLY A 132 19.24 11.23 4.71
CA GLY A 132 18.12 10.31 4.54
C GLY A 132 18.55 8.93 4.05
N LYS A 133 18.33 8.68 2.76
CA LYS A 133 18.38 7.33 2.18
C LYS A 133 19.78 6.73 2.17
N LEU A 134 20.83 7.57 2.11
CA LEU A 134 22.22 7.16 1.92
C LEU A 134 23.11 7.64 3.07
N PRO A 135 22.95 7.17 4.31
CA PRO A 135 23.59 7.72 5.50
C PRO A 135 25.13 7.75 5.45
N LYS A 136 25.77 7.03 4.52
CA LYS A 136 27.22 7.01 4.28
C LYS A 136 27.60 7.47 2.86
N GLY A 137 26.72 8.19 2.16
CA GLY A 137 26.89 8.53 0.75
C GLY A 137 27.06 7.28 -0.11
N ASP A 138 28.01 7.30 -1.05
CA ASP A 138 28.30 6.18 -1.96
C ASP A 138 28.81 4.91 -1.25
N ALA A 139 29.29 5.03 -0.01
CA ALA A 139 29.71 3.89 0.80
C ALA A 139 28.54 3.19 1.53
N THR A 140 27.31 3.69 1.38
CA THR A 140 26.12 3.06 1.95
C THR A 140 25.90 1.68 1.34
N THR A 141 25.67 0.67 2.17
CA THR A 141 25.29 -0.67 1.68
C THR A 141 23.77 -0.85 1.62
N PHE A 142 23.29 -1.86 0.90
CA PHE A 142 21.85 -2.19 0.82
C PHE A 142 21.21 -2.43 2.20
N LYS A 143 22.00 -2.83 3.21
CA LYS A 143 21.49 -3.06 4.56
C LYS A 143 21.41 -1.78 5.40
N GLU A 144 22.15 -0.75 5.01
CA GLU A 144 22.25 0.53 5.72
C GLU A 144 21.38 1.63 5.11
N MET A 145 21.02 1.51 3.84
CA MET A 145 20.11 2.46 3.20
C MET A 145 18.74 2.44 3.87
N ALA A 146 18.11 3.61 3.95
CA ALA A 146 16.75 3.72 4.49
C ALA A 146 15.75 3.07 3.52
N ASN A 147 14.84 2.24 4.05
CA ASN A 147 13.86 1.49 3.27
C ASN A 147 12.57 2.30 3.11
N GLY A 148 12.09 2.42 1.87
CA GLY A 148 10.81 3.07 1.56
C GLY A 148 10.90 3.99 0.34
N VAL A 149 9.74 4.25 -0.28
CA VAL A 149 9.62 5.03 -1.51
C VAL A 149 8.55 6.13 -1.37
N PRO A 150 8.69 7.27 -2.07
CA PRO A 150 7.60 8.24 -2.20
C PRO A 150 6.47 7.66 -3.05
N GLY A 151 5.22 8.09 -2.81
CA GLY A 151 4.07 7.48 -3.48
C GLY A 151 2.69 7.97 -3.05
N ILE A 152 2.57 8.78 -1.97
CA ILE A 152 1.25 9.21 -1.47
C ILE A 152 0.45 10.01 -2.49
N GLU A 153 1.10 10.92 -3.23
CA GLU A 153 0.48 11.76 -4.26
C GLU A 153 0.12 10.97 -5.51
N LEU A 154 1.01 10.07 -5.94
CA LEU A 154 0.86 9.30 -7.17
C LEU A 154 0.01 8.04 -7.02
N ARG A 155 -0.34 7.61 -5.80
CA ARG A 155 -1.06 6.34 -5.59
C ARG A 155 -2.36 6.30 -6.40
N LEU A 156 -3.18 7.35 -6.33
CA LEU A 156 -4.48 7.39 -6.98
C LEU A 156 -4.34 7.57 -8.50
N PRO A 157 -3.55 8.52 -9.01
CA PRO A 157 -3.34 8.66 -10.46
C PRO A 157 -2.79 7.39 -11.13
N LEU A 158 -1.84 6.69 -10.49
CA LEU A 158 -1.30 5.44 -11.01
C LEU A 158 -2.38 4.37 -11.14
N LEU A 159 -3.17 4.13 -10.08
CA LEU A 159 -4.23 3.13 -10.12
C LEU A 159 -5.36 3.52 -11.08
N PHE A 160 -5.70 4.80 -11.18
CA PHE A 160 -6.72 5.27 -12.10
C PHE A 160 -6.30 5.09 -13.55
N SER A 161 -5.10 5.54 -13.91
CA SER A 161 -4.55 5.42 -15.26
C SER A 161 -4.40 3.97 -15.70
N GLU A 162 -3.85 3.13 -14.83
CA GLU A 162 -3.46 1.76 -15.22
C GLU A 162 -4.56 0.73 -14.90
N GLY A 163 -5.45 1.04 -13.96
CA GLY A 163 -6.60 0.22 -13.60
C GLY A 163 -7.84 0.61 -14.37
N VAL A 164 -8.33 1.84 -14.16
CA VAL A 164 -9.61 2.30 -14.74
C VAL A 164 -9.48 2.58 -16.23
N MET A 165 -8.53 3.42 -16.64
CA MET A 165 -8.42 3.85 -18.04
C MET A 165 -8.00 2.71 -18.99
N LYS A 166 -7.36 1.67 -18.47
CA LYS A 166 -7.03 0.44 -19.22
C LYS A 166 -8.07 -0.68 -19.08
N GLY A 167 -9.18 -0.45 -18.37
CA GLY A 167 -10.29 -1.39 -18.28
C GLY A 167 -10.04 -2.61 -17.39
N ARG A 168 -9.04 -2.59 -16.50
CA ARG A 168 -8.82 -3.62 -15.48
C ARG A 168 -9.80 -3.47 -14.31
N LEU A 169 -10.15 -2.23 -13.97
CA LEU A 169 -11.06 -1.90 -12.87
C LEU A 169 -12.21 -1.01 -13.38
N SER A 170 -13.39 -1.23 -12.83
CA SER A 170 -14.48 -0.25 -12.85
C SER A 170 -14.14 0.97 -11.97
N ILE A 171 -14.88 2.06 -12.15
CA ILE A 171 -14.73 3.25 -11.30
C ILE A 171 -15.15 2.94 -9.85
N GLU A 172 -16.14 2.08 -9.66
CA GLU A 172 -16.62 1.63 -8.36
C GLU A 172 -15.56 0.82 -7.61
N GLU A 173 -14.85 -0.08 -8.30
CA GLU A 173 -13.74 -0.84 -7.72
C GLU A 173 -12.57 0.08 -7.34
N PHE A 174 -12.23 1.05 -8.19
CA PHE A 174 -11.25 2.09 -7.87
C PHE A 174 -11.64 2.86 -6.60
N VAL A 175 -12.90 3.32 -6.49
CA VAL A 175 -13.40 4.02 -5.31
C VAL A 175 -13.33 3.12 -4.07
N ALA A 176 -13.74 1.85 -4.20
CA ALA A 176 -13.71 0.89 -3.09
C ALA A 176 -12.29 0.69 -2.55
N LEU A 177 -11.33 0.36 -3.44
CA LEU A 177 -9.94 0.10 -3.10
C LEU A 177 -9.22 1.29 -2.47
N THR A 178 -9.62 2.51 -2.83
CA THR A 178 -8.87 3.74 -2.49
C THR A 178 -9.51 4.58 -1.40
N SER A 179 -10.79 4.35 -1.06
CA SER A 179 -11.55 5.15 -0.10
C SER A 179 -12.50 4.31 0.78
N THR A 180 -13.52 3.67 0.21
CA THR A 180 -14.58 3.00 0.98
C THR A 180 -14.02 1.89 1.86
N ASN A 181 -13.20 1.01 1.30
CA ASN A 181 -12.65 -0.13 2.05
C ASN A 181 -11.69 0.34 3.14
N HIS A 182 -10.93 1.41 2.92
CA HIS A 182 -10.10 2.03 3.95
C HIS A 182 -10.93 2.54 5.12
N ALA A 183 -12.02 3.27 4.83
CA ALA A 183 -12.87 3.82 5.87
C ALA A 183 -13.49 2.73 6.73
N ARG A 184 -13.93 1.62 6.13
CA ARG A 184 -14.46 0.44 6.83
C ARG A 184 -13.39 -0.30 7.63
N MET A 185 -12.24 -0.59 7.00
CA MET A 185 -11.11 -1.31 7.58
C MET A 185 -10.57 -0.64 8.84
N TYR A 186 -10.62 0.69 8.88
CA TYR A 186 -10.02 1.48 9.96
C TYR A 186 -11.02 2.18 10.88
N GLY A 187 -12.32 1.91 10.76
CA GLY A 187 -13.34 2.44 11.68
C GLY A 187 -13.65 3.93 11.48
N LEU A 188 -13.59 4.40 10.24
CA LEU A 188 -13.91 5.77 9.83
C LEU A 188 -15.26 5.86 9.10
N ALA A 189 -15.83 4.73 8.66
CA ALA A 189 -17.17 4.70 8.09
C ALA A 189 -18.25 4.95 9.19
N PRO A 190 -19.39 5.58 8.85
CA PRO A 190 -19.75 6.15 7.54
C PRO A 190 -19.23 7.58 7.33
N ARG A 191 -18.49 8.16 8.29
CA ARG A 191 -18.02 9.55 8.23
C ARG A 191 -17.07 9.81 7.05
N LYS A 192 -16.23 8.84 6.68
CA LYS A 192 -15.28 8.90 5.57
C LYS A 192 -15.55 7.81 4.53
N GLY A 193 -14.99 8.00 3.33
CA GLY A 193 -15.02 7.00 2.26
C GLY A 193 -16.39 6.83 1.60
N ALA A 194 -17.28 7.81 1.70
CA ALA A 194 -18.60 7.78 1.09
C ALA A 194 -19.05 9.19 0.66
N ILE A 195 -19.77 9.27 -0.46
CA ILE A 195 -20.58 10.44 -0.81
C ILE A 195 -21.99 10.17 -0.32
N ALA A 196 -22.30 10.63 0.88
CA ALA A 196 -23.58 10.38 1.54
C ALA A 196 -23.96 11.54 2.47
N VAL A 197 -25.26 11.71 2.72
CA VAL A 197 -25.74 12.67 3.72
C VAL A 197 -25.15 12.31 5.09
N GLY A 198 -24.50 13.29 5.72
CA GLY A 198 -23.84 13.13 7.02
C GLY A 198 -22.37 12.70 6.98
N ALA A 199 -21.83 12.33 5.82
CA ALA A 199 -20.39 12.11 5.65
C ALA A 199 -19.65 13.45 5.54
N ASP A 200 -18.35 13.46 5.87
CA ASP A 200 -17.51 14.62 5.62
C ASP A 200 -17.42 14.84 4.09
N ALA A 201 -17.55 16.09 3.65
CA ALA A 201 -17.45 16.47 2.24
C ALA A 201 -15.98 16.45 1.75
N ASP A 202 -15.37 15.27 1.80
CA ASP A 202 -14.06 14.94 1.25
C ASP A 202 -14.27 14.35 -0.15
N VAL A 203 -14.12 15.19 -1.17
CA VAL A 203 -14.50 14.88 -2.55
C VAL A 203 -13.36 15.29 -3.48
N VAL A 204 -13.10 14.50 -4.52
CA VAL A 204 -12.13 14.83 -5.57
C VAL A 204 -12.89 14.98 -6.88
N LEU A 205 -12.66 16.10 -7.57
CA LEU A 205 -13.06 16.25 -8.97
C LEU A 205 -11.92 15.75 -9.84
N TRP A 206 -12.24 14.79 -10.70
CA TRP A 206 -11.26 14.05 -11.48
C TRP A 206 -11.51 14.26 -12.96
N ASN A 207 -10.46 14.61 -13.71
CA ASN A 207 -10.52 14.74 -15.15
C ASN A 207 -9.89 13.50 -15.81
N PRO A 208 -10.70 12.60 -16.42
CA PRO A 208 -10.21 11.36 -17.04
C PRO A 208 -9.46 11.59 -18.37
N GLU A 209 -9.58 12.77 -18.98
CA GLU A 209 -8.96 13.10 -20.27
C GLU A 209 -7.57 13.73 -20.13
N ARG A 210 -7.24 14.22 -18.93
CA ARG A 210 -5.96 14.86 -18.67
C ARG A 210 -4.82 13.84 -18.70
N ASN A 211 -3.79 14.14 -19.47
CA ASN A 211 -2.54 13.37 -19.52
C ASN A 211 -1.44 14.12 -18.76
N VAL A 212 -0.68 13.39 -17.94
CA VAL A 212 0.40 13.95 -17.11
C VAL A 212 1.64 13.07 -17.22
N THR A 213 2.77 13.66 -17.60
CA THR A 213 4.07 13.00 -17.49
C THR A 213 4.61 13.24 -16.08
N VAL A 214 4.74 12.17 -15.31
CA VAL A 214 5.28 12.20 -13.96
C VAL A 214 6.71 12.69 -13.99
N GLY A 215 7.00 13.69 -13.16
CA GLY A 215 8.38 14.07 -12.86
C GLY A 215 8.52 14.59 -11.44
N THR A 216 9.71 14.48 -10.87
CA THR A 216 9.96 14.90 -9.49
C THR A 216 9.55 16.35 -9.23
N ALA A 217 9.79 17.26 -10.17
CA ALA A 217 9.53 18.70 -10.03
C ALA A 217 8.03 19.08 -9.95
N MET A 218 7.12 18.18 -10.33
CA MET A 218 5.67 18.43 -10.24
C MET A 218 5.04 17.91 -8.94
N LEU A 219 5.80 17.15 -8.14
CA LEU A 219 5.30 16.56 -6.89
C LEU A 219 5.46 17.53 -5.72
N HIS A 220 4.58 17.37 -4.72
CA HIS A 220 4.45 18.25 -3.57
C HIS A 220 5.01 17.61 -2.29
N ASP A 221 6.14 16.93 -2.41
CA ASP A 221 6.89 16.38 -1.28
C ASP A 221 8.25 17.07 -1.09
N ASN A 222 8.98 16.68 -0.05
CA ASN A 222 10.32 17.21 0.25
C ASN A 222 11.41 16.14 0.11
N VAL A 223 11.25 15.24 -0.86
CA VAL A 223 12.04 14.02 -1.02
C VAL A 223 13.10 14.19 -2.11
N GLY A 224 12.74 14.83 -3.22
CA GLY A 224 13.66 15.16 -4.32
C GLY A 224 13.92 14.03 -5.32
N TYR A 225 13.08 12.99 -5.36
CA TYR A 225 13.00 12.02 -6.46
C TYR A 225 11.64 11.31 -6.44
N THR A 226 11.30 10.60 -7.53
CA THR A 226 10.21 9.61 -7.56
C THR A 226 10.66 8.36 -8.32
N PRO A 227 10.27 7.14 -7.88
CA PRO A 227 10.56 5.92 -8.65
C PRO A 227 9.66 5.80 -9.91
N TYR A 228 8.72 6.72 -10.10
CA TYR A 228 7.76 6.74 -11.21
C TYR A 228 8.11 7.77 -12.30
N GLU A 229 9.34 8.29 -12.29
CA GLU A 229 9.81 9.34 -13.21
C GLU A 229 9.56 8.95 -14.68
N GLY A 230 9.04 9.89 -15.47
CA GLY A 230 8.78 9.72 -16.91
C GLY A 230 7.52 8.94 -17.27
N ARG A 231 6.80 8.34 -16.30
CA ARG A 231 5.53 7.64 -16.58
C ARG A 231 4.47 8.63 -17.07
N VAL A 232 3.74 8.26 -18.13
CA VAL A 232 2.61 9.04 -18.63
C VAL A 232 1.32 8.47 -18.07
N LEU A 233 0.56 9.28 -17.34
CA LEU A 233 -0.68 8.88 -16.68
C LEU A 233 -1.87 9.58 -17.31
N GLN A 234 -2.93 8.82 -17.56
CA GLN A 234 -4.23 9.33 -18.01
C GLN A 234 -5.20 9.37 -16.83
N GLY A 235 -5.84 10.52 -16.65
CA GLY A 235 -6.74 10.77 -15.54
C GLY A 235 -6.02 11.41 -14.35
N TRP A 236 -6.47 12.59 -13.95
CA TRP A 236 -5.79 13.37 -12.91
C TRP A 236 -6.79 14.14 -12.02
N PRO A 237 -6.52 14.30 -10.70
CA PRO A 237 -7.33 15.15 -9.84
C PRO A 237 -7.15 16.62 -10.19
N GLU A 238 -8.25 17.34 -10.41
CA GLU A 238 -8.22 18.80 -10.69
C GLU A 238 -8.52 19.62 -9.45
N MET A 239 -9.49 19.17 -8.65
CA MET A 239 -9.85 19.82 -7.39
C MET A 239 -10.01 18.79 -6.30
N VAL A 240 -9.50 19.11 -5.12
CA VAL A 240 -9.63 18.28 -3.92
C VAL A 240 -10.34 19.10 -2.86
N PHE A 241 -11.42 18.55 -2.32
CA PHE A 241 -12.19 19.12 -1.25
C PHE A 241 -11.94 18.33 0.03
N SER A 242 -11.76 19.04 1.14
CA SER A 242 -11.65 18.46 2.48
C SER A 242 -12.64 19.15 3.40
N ARG A 243 -13.61 18.40 3.91
CA ARG A 243 -14.74 18.89 4.71
C ARG A 243 -15.44 20.09 4.06
N GLY A 244 -15.66 20.01 2.73
CA GLY A 244 -16.37 21.02 1.95
C GLY A 244 -15.55 22.24 1.56
N ARG A 245 -14.27 22.32 1.93
CA ARG A 245 -13.35 23.38 1.49
C ARG A 245 -12.49 22.88 0.35
N CYS A 246 -12.35 23.68 -0.71
CA CYS A 246 -11.36 23.40 -1.75
C CYS A 246 -9.96 23.57 -1.15
N VAL A 247 -9.19 22.47 -1.07
CA VAL A 247 -7.82 22.45 -0.52
C VAL A 247 -6.76 22.37 -1.58
N VAL A 248 -7.08 21.86 -2.77
CA VAL A 248 -6.22 21.89 -3.95
C VAL A 248 -7.08 22.28 -5.14
N ALA A 249 -6.62 23.24 -5.92
CA ALA A 249 -7.18 23.64 -7.21
C ALA A 249 -6.03 24.02 -8.13
N ASP A 250 -6.12 23.63 -9.42
CA ASP A 250 -5.12 23.94 -10.44
C ASP A 250 -3.69 23.61 -10.00
N ASN A 251 -3.53 22.43 -9.38
CA ASN A 251 -2.25 21.95 -8.85
C ASN A 251 -1.61 22.87 -7.79
N THR A 252 -2.41 23.70 -7.13
CA THR A 252 -1.95 24.64 -6.09
C THR A 252 -2.68 24.36 -4.79
N LEU A 253 -1.93 24.27 -3.69
CA LEU A 253 -2.47 24.14 -2.34
C LEU A 253 -3.16 25.45 -1.92
N GLN A 254 -4.42 25.36 -1.50
CA GLN A 254 -5.29 26.51 -1.18
C GLN A 254 -5.47 26.72 0.33
N VAL A 255 -4.75 25.98 1.16
CA VAL A 255 -4.87 26.01 2.61
C VAL A 255 -3.51 26.03 3.29
N GLU A 256 -3.51 26.55 4.51
CA GLU A 256 -2.31 26.64 5.33
C GLU A 256 -2.09 25.41 6.21
N ARG A 257 -0.86 25.27 6.71
CA ARG A 257 -0.49 24.29 7.72
C ARG A 257 -1.42 24.40 8.93
N GLY A 258 -1.90 23.25 9.42
CA GLY A 258 -2.82 23.17 10.56
C GLY A 258 -4.31 23.17 10.18
N SER A 259 -4.62 23.21 8.88
CA SER A 259 -6.01 23.13 8.38
C SER A 259 -6.65 21.74 8.50
N GLY A 260 -5.86 20.69 8.75
CA GLY A 260 -6.32 19.31 9.02
C GLY A 260 -6.73 19.11 10.49
N GLU A 261 -7.38 17.99 10.80
CA GLU A 261 -7.73 17.65 12.18
C GLU A 261 -7.44 16.18 12.48
N TYR A 262 -7.19 15.86 13.75
CA TYR A 262 -7.10 14.46 14.19
C TYR A 262 -8.49 13.81 14.14
N ILE A 263 -8.56 12.59 13.60
CA ILE A 263 -9.80 11.82 13.53
C ILE A 263 -9.70 10.62 14.46
N ALA A 264 -10.45 10.67 15.56
CA ALA A 264 -10.67 9.50 16.40
C ALA A 264 -11.43 8.44 15.62
N ARG A 265 -10.94 7.20 15.68
CA ARG A 265 -11.51 6.06 14.95
C ARG A 265 -12.49 5.32 15.83
N GLY A 266 -13.58 4.86 15.22
CA GLY A 266 -14.51 3.91 15.82
C GLY A 266 -13.99 2.47 15.73
N ARG A 267 -14.88 1.53 16.04
CA ARG A 267 -14.61 0.10 15.88
C ARG A 267 -14.67 -0.26 14.38
N PRO A 268 -13.61 -0.86 13.81
CA PRO A 268 -13.58 -1.21 12.39
C PRO A 268 -14.52 -2.36 12.02
N ASP A 269 -15.06 -2.34 10.81
CA ASP A 269 -16.06 -3.29 10.31
C ASP A 269 -15.63 -4.76 10.44
N PRO A 270 -14.36 -5.15 10.15
CA PRO A 270 -13.86 -6.50 10.41
C PRO A 270 -14.09 -7.01 11.85
N LEU A 271 -14.21 -6.12 12.84
CA LEU A 271 -14.49 -6.47 14.24
C LEU A 271 -15.98 -6.44 14.59
N VAL A 272 -16.84 -5.93 13.71
CA VAL A 272 -18.29 -5.75 13.90
C VAL A 272 -19.08 -6.77 13.06
N GLU A 273 -18.79 -6.87 11.77
CA GLU A 273 -19.57 -7.65 10.78
C GLU A 273 -19.21 -9.14 10.74
N ARG A 274 -18.71 -9.71 11.84
CA ARG A 274 -18.10 -11.05 11.81
C ARG A 274 -19.15 -12.13 11.50
N PRO A 275 -18.89 -13.05 10.55
CA PRO A 275 -19.65 -14.28 10.47
C PRO A 275 -19.58 -15.00 11.82
N ALA A 276 -20.69 -15.59 12.27
CA ALA A 276 -20.72 -16.36 13.51
C ALA A 276 -19.59 -17.41 13.48
N ALA A 277 -18.83 -17.51 14.57
CA ALA A 277 -17.83 -18.58 14.69
C ALA A 277 -18.57 -19.92 14.56
N SER A 278 -18.02 -20.87 13.79
CA SER A 278 -18.48 -22.25 13.93
C SER A 278 -18.19 -22.69 15.38
N PRO A 279 -19.02 -23.54 16.01
CA PRO A 279 -18.82 -23.94 17.42
C PRO A 279 -17.44 -24.53 17.73
N GLU A 280 -16.69 -24.97 16.71
CA GLU A 280 -15.30 -25.44 16.83
C GLU A 280 -14.26 -24.30 16.70
N ARG A 281 -14.56 -23.22 15.97
CA ARG A 281 -13.70 -22.04 15.81
C ARG A 281 -13.82 -21.15 17.05
N GLY A 282 -12.74 -21.08 17.81
CA GLY A 282 -12.66 -20.24 19.02
C GLY A 282 -12.72 -21.02 20.33
N ARG A 283 -12.94 -22.34 20.32
CA ARG A 283 -12.89 -23.16 21.55
C ARG A 283 -11.55 -23.04 22.27
N PHE A 284 -10.44 -22.99 21.52
CA PHE A 284 -9.12 -22.73 22.10
C PHE A 284 -9.09 -21.35 22.77
N SER A 285 -9.40 -20.27 22.04
CA SER A 285 -9.41 -18.90 22.57
C SER A 285 -10.30 -18.77 23.82
N GLN A 286 -11.47 -19.41 23.82
CA GLN A 286 -12.38 -19.47 24.96
C GLN A 286 -11.71 -20.14 26.17
N LEU A 287 -11.14 -21.33 25.98
CA LEU A 287 -10.50 -22.09 27.06
C LEU A 287 -9.26 -21.42 27.63
N VAL A 288 -8.56 -20.57 26.86
CA VAL A 288 -7.36 -19.86 27.32
C VAL A 288 -7.61 -18.41 27.72
N GLY A 289 -8.87 -17.98 27.82
CA GLY A 289 -9.22 -16.61 28.24
C GLY A 289 -8.79 -15.52 27.24
N LEU A 290 -8.67 -15.85 25.96
CA LEU A 290 -8.51 -14.90 24.86
C LEU A 290 -9.86 -14.42 24.31
N GLU A 291 -10.93 -14.56 25.11
CA GLU A 291 -12.25 -14.06 24.75
C GLU A 291 -12.24 -12.53 24.64
N ARG A 292 -13.07 -12.01 23.72
CA ARG A 292 -13.25 -10.58 23.58
C ARG A 292 -14.21 -10.08 24.65
N ASP A 293 -13.88 -8.97 25.29
CA ASP A 293 -14.87 -8.12 25.93
C ASP A 293 -15.92 -7.74 24.86
N ARG A 294 -17.17 -8.13 25.11
CA ARG A 294 -18.29 -7.90 24.17
C ARG A 294 -18.57 -6.40 24.01
#